data_AF-A0A952DQ67-F1
#
_entry.id   AF-A0A952DQ67-F1
#
_cell.length_a   1.000
_cell.length_b   1.000
_cell.length_c   1.000
_cell.angle_alpha   90.00
_cell.angle_beta   90.00
_cell.angle_gamma   90.00
#
_symmetry.space_group_name_H-M   'P 1'
#
loop_
_entity.id
_entity.type
_entity.pdbx_description
1 polymer ?
#
loop_
_entity_poly.entity_id
_entity_poly.type
_entity_poly.pdbx_seq_one_letter_code
_entity_poly.pdbx_strand_id
1 'polypeptide(L)'
;MLRRLYDWCIAAAYRPFASWIMGGVSFVESSFFPIPPDAMLIPMSLARPDRAYSYAFLCTWTSVLGGILGYAIGAVLYDSVGTWLIGLYGYGDKVEAFREAYNRYGAWIILLKGLTPIPYKIVTITSGFAGYNLLLFVLFSVITRGMRFYFLAFLLNRYGERARTIIEERLEFWVALGGIVLIGGIVAALYLF
;
A
#
# COMPACT_ATOMS: atom_id res chain seq x y z
N MET A 1 -11.66 14.86 21.46
CA MET A 1 -11.31 15.28 20.08
C MET A 1 -11.20 14.07 19.14
N LEU A 2 -10.52 12.99 19.53
CA LEU A 2 -10.35 11.75 18.76
C LEU A 2 -11.67 11.06 18.37
N ARG A 3 -12.64 10.92 19.28
CA ARG A 3 -13.96 10.36 18.97
C ARG A 3 -14.71 11.13 17.88
N ARG A 4 -14.71 12.47 17.92
CA ARG A 4 -15.32 13.30 16.87
C ARG A 4 -14.65 13.11 15.50
N LEU A 5 -13.31 12.94 15.48
CA LEU A 5 -12.58 12.67 14.25
C LEU A 5 -12.92 11.28 13.69
N TYR A 6 -13.01 10.27 14.57
CA TYR A 6 -13.44 8.91 14.25
C TYR A 6 -14.88 8.88 13.70
N ASP A 7 -15.81 9.55 14.38
CA ASP A 7 -17.22 9.66 13.97
C ASP A 7 -17.34 10.38 12.62
N TRP A 8 -16.50 11.41 12.39
CA TRP A 8 -16.43 12.10 11.10
C TRP A 8 -15.89 11.19 9.99
N CYS A 9 -14.84 10.40 10.24
CA CYS A 9 -14.33 9.41 9.29
C CYS A 9 -15.38 8.35 8.95
N ILE A 10 -16.13 7.86 9.95
CA ILE A 10 -17.26 6.95 9.74
C ILE A 10 -18.38 7.62 8.96
N ALA A 11 -18.75 8.86 9.29
CA ALA A 11 -19.78 9.61 8.57
C ALA A 11 -19.38 9.89 7.11
N ALA A 12 -18.09 10.18 6.86
CA ALA A 12 -17.54 10.33 5.53
C ALA A 12 -17.62 9.01 4.73
N ALA A 13 -17.39 7.86 5.40
CA ALA A 13 -17.54 6.52 4.84
C ALA A 13 -18.98 6.17 4.38
N TYR A 14 -20.01 6.80 4.96
CA TYR A 14 -21.40 6.60 4.54
C TYR A 14 -21.80 7.34 3.27
N ARG A 15 -20.99 8.30 2.79
CA ARG A 15 -21.33 9.06 1.58
C ARG A 15 -21.15 8.22 0.31
N PRO A 16 -22.00 8.39 -0.72
CA PRO A 16 -21.90 7.64 -1.97
C PRO A 16 -20.56 7.86 -2.72
N PHE A 17 -19.90 8.99 -2.49
CA PHE A 17 -18.56 9.28 -3.03
C PHE A 17 -17.42 8.60 -2.26
N ALA A 18 -17.67 8.01 -1.08
CA ALA A 18 -16.61 7.43 -0.25
C ALA A 18 -15.87 6.29 -0.95
N SER A 19 -16.56 5.45 -1.72
CA SER A 19 -15.94 4.39 -2.52
C SER A 19 -15.03 4.95 -3.61
N TRP A 20 -15.42 6.04 -4.26
CA TRP A 20 -14.60 6.72 -5.28
C TRP A 20 -13.36 7.35 -4.67
N ILE A 21 -13.51 8.03 -3.52
CA ILE A 21 -12.38 8.63 -2.80
C ILE A 21 -11.43 7.52 -2.33
N MET A 22 -11.94 6.42 -1.78
CA MET A 22 -11.13 5.27 -1.36
C MET A 22 -10.36 4.66 -2.55
N GLY A 23 -11.00 4.51 -3.71
CA GLY A 23 -10.35 4.06 -4.93
C GLY A 23 -9.24 5.03 -5.36
N GLY A 24 -9.50 6.33 -5.32
CA GLY A 24 -8.50 7.37 -5.59
C GLY A 24 -7.31 7.33 -4.63
N VAL A 25 -7.57 7.21 -3.32
CA VAL A 25 -6.52 7.10 -2.30
C VAL A 25 -5.68 5.85 -2.52
N SER A 26 -6.29 4.70 -2.81
CA SER A 26 -5.59 3.44 -3.09
C SER A 26 -4.70 3.55 -4.34
N PHE A 27 -5.19 4.20 -5.38
CA PHE A 27 -4.43 4.48 -6.60
C PHE A 27 -3.22 5.38 -6.32
N VAL A 28 -3.44 6.52 -5.65
CA VAL A 28 -2.40 7.51 -5.37
C VAL A 28 -1.35 6.94 -4.41
N GLU A 29 -1.75 6.11 -3.44
CA GLU A 29 -0.83 5.41 -2.52
C GLU A 29 0.17 4.53 -3.25
N SER A 30 -0.37 3.74 -4.18
CA SER A 30 0.39 2.77 -4.97
C SER A 30 1.27 3.42 -6.02
N SER A 31 0.96 4.67 -6.39
CA SER A 31 1.66 5.45 -7.41
C SER A 31 2.81 6.28 -6.82
N PHE A 32 2.50 7.23 -5.91
CA PHE A 32 3.50 8.21 -5.45
C PHE A 32 3.24 8.81 -4.05
N PHE A 33 2.01 8.94 -3.56
CA PHE A 33 1.71 9.72 -2.33
C PHE A 33 1.51 8.82 -1.08
N PRO A 34 1.87 9.20 0.15
CA PRO A 34 1.85 8.27 1.30
C PRO A 34 0.54 8.33 2.11
N ILE A 35 -0.63 8.14 1.49
CA ILE A 35 -1.89 8.00 2.23
C ILE A 35 -2.35 6.54 2.20
N PRO A 36 -2.34 5.80 3.33
CA PRO A 36 -2.71 4.40 3.34
C PRO A 36 -4.21 4.21 3.03
N PRO A 37 -4.59 3.36 2.06
CA PRO A 37 -6.00 3.06 1.76
C PRO A 37 -6.75 2.40 2.93
N ASP A 38 -6.00 1.77 3.84
CA ASP A 38 -6.51 1.15 5.07
C ASP A 38 -7.27 2.17 5.96
N ALA A 39 -6.86 3.45 5.95
CA ALA A 39 -7.51 4.51 6.71
C ALA A 39 -8.98 4.73 6.30
N MET A 40 -9.34 4.36 5.07
CA MET A 40 -10.72 4.41 4.57
C MET A 40 -11.37 3.03 4.56
N LEU A 41 -10.62 1.98 4.18
CA LEU A 41 -11.14 0.62 4.08
C LEU A 41 -11.64 0.09 5.44
N ILE A 42 -10.96 0.41 6.55
CA ILE A 42 -11.34 -0.04 7.89
C ILE A 42 -12.69 0.55 8.33
N PRO A 43 -12.88 1.88 8.45
CA PRO A 43 -14.15 2.45 8.89
C PRO A 43 -15.30 2.12 7.94
N MET A 44 -15.06 2.04 6.62
CA MET A 44 -16.09 1.67 5.64
C MET A 44 -16.55 0.22 5.82
N SER A 45 -15.61 -0.72 5.98
CA SER A 45 -15.91 -2.12 6.20
C SER A 45 -16.55 -2.38 7.57
N LEU A 46 -16.22 -1.61 8.61
CA LEU A 46 -16.90 -1.66 9.91
C LEU A 46 -18.33 -1.10 9.85
N ALA A 47 -18.54 -0.02 9.08
CA ALA A 47 -19.83 0.61 8.91
C ALA A 47 -20.80 -0.22 8.05
N ARG A 48 -20.28 -0.93 7.05
CA ARG A 48 -21.02 -1.82 6.15
C ARG A 48 -20.26 -3.13 5.91
N PRO A 49 -20.32 -4.07 6.88
CA PRO A 49 -19.63 -5.36 6.77
C PRO A 49 -20.06 -6.16 5.55
N ASP A 50 -21.33 -6.03 5.13
CA ASP A 50 -21.91 -6.64 3.94
C ASP A 50 -21.18 -6.27 2.64
N ARG A 51 -20.53 -5.08 2.61
CA ARG A 51 -19.78 -4.58 1.45
C ARG A 51 -18.28 -4.67 1.58
N ALA A 52 -17.75 -5.24 2.66
CA ALA A 52 -16.30 -5.29 2.94
C ALA A 52 -15.50 -5.91 1.79
N TYR A 53 -15.97 -7.01 1.19
CA TYR A 53 -15.31 -7.66 0.05
C TYR A 53 -15.37 -6.81 -1.23
N SER A 54 -16.46 -6.07 -1.45
CA SER A 54 -16.57 -5.13 -2.57
C SER A 54 -15.60 -3.96 -2.43
N TYR A 55 -15.38 -3.48 -1.19
CA TYR A 55 -14.38 -2.47 -0.91
C TYR A 55 -12.96 -2.99 -1.15
N ALA A 56 -12.66 -4.21 -0.70
CA ALA A 56 -11.37 -4.86 -0.98
C ALA A 56 -11.12 -5.06 -2.49
N PHE A 57 -12.14 -5.45 -3.25
CA PHE A 57 -12.06 -5.57 -4.70
C PHE A 57 -11.69 -4.22 -5.34
N LEU A 58 -12.41 -3.15 -4.98
CA LEU A 58 -12.15 -1.82 -5.52
C LEU A 58 -10.74 -1.33 -5.16
N CYS A 59 -10.31 -1.49 -3.90
CA CYS A 59 -8.96 -1.15 -3.46
C CYS A 59 -7.89 -1.94 -4.21
N THR A 60 -8.11 -3.24 -4.44
CA THR A 60 -7.16 -4.10 -5.16
C THR A 60 -6.94 -3.59 -6.57
N TRP A 61 -8.00 -3.40 -7.35
CA TRP A 61 -7.89 -2.96 -8.74
C TRP A 61 -7.32 -1.55 -8.87
N THR A 62 -7.81 -0.61 -8.07
CA THR A 62 -7.30 0.77 -8.08
C THR A 62 -5.83 0.84 -7.62
N SER A 63 -5.44 0.00 -6.67
CA SER A 63 -4.05 -0.14 -6.25
C SER A 63 -3.16 -0.73 -7.34
N VAL A 64 -3.61 -1.76 -8.04
CA VAL A 64 -2.85 -2.36 -9.15
C VAL A 64 -2.68 -1.35 -10.28
N LEU A 65 -3.73 -0.61 -10.63
CA LEU A 65 -3.66 0.48 -11.60
C LEU A 65 -2.67 1.57 -11.17
N GLY A 66 -2.69 1.96 -9.89
CA GLY A 66 -1.71 2.89 -9.35
C GLY A 66 -0.30 2.32 -9.34
N GLY A 67 -0.15 1.01 -9.12
CA GLY A 67 1.12 0.32 -9.22
C GLY A 67 1.68 0.26 -10.63
N ILE A 68 0.82 0.13 -11.65
CA ILE A 68 1.23 0.26 -13.05
C ILE A 68 1.74 1.68 -13.34
N LEU A 69 1.09 2.72 -12.78
CA LEU A 69 1.59 4.09 -12.88
C LEU A 69 2.95 4.24 -12.17
N GLY A 70 3.10 3.70 -10.96
CA GLY A 70 4.39 3.67 -10.25
C GLY A 70 5.50 2.94 -11.03
N TYR A 71 5.17 1.81 -11.65
CA TYR A 71 6.06 1.10 -12.57
C TYR A 71 6.48 1.98 -13.74
N ALA A 72 5.53 2.66 -14.39
CA ALA A 72 5.83 3.56 -15.50
C ALA A 72 6.74 4.73 -15.06
N ILE A 73 6.49 5.31 -13.88
CA ILE A 73 7.36 6.33 -13.28
C ILE A 73 8.79 5.78 -13.10
N GLY A 74 8.94 4.56 -12.57
CA GLY A 74 10.24 3.91 -12.40
C GLY A 74 10.98 3.66 -13.72
N ALA A 75 10.26 3.20 -14.75
CA ALA A 75 10.83 2.97 -16.07
C ALA A 75 11.32 4.29 -16.72
N VAL A 76 10.50 5.35 -16.67
CA VAL A 76 10.87 6.67 -17.18
C VAL A 76 12.03 7.28 -16.37
N LEU A 77 12.06 7.06 -15.05
CA LEU A 77 13.17 7.50 -14.19
C LEU A 77 14.50 6.88 -14.61
N TYR A 78 14.51 5.60 -14.99
CA TYR A 78 15.70 4.94 -15.50
C TYR A 78 16.17 5.60 -16.81
N ASP A 79 15.29 5.71 -17.80
CA ASP A 79 15.65 6.21 -19.13
C ASP A 79 16.05 7.70 -19.15
N SER A 80 15.57 8.49 -18.18
CA SER A 80 15.83 9.93 -18.09
C SER A 80 17.04 10.26 -17.19
N VAL A 81 16.78 10.55 -15.92
CA VAL A 81 17.77 11.02 -14.95
C VAL A 81 18.67 9.87 -14.48
N GLY A 82 18.15 8.65 -14.49
CA GLY A 82 18.86 7.43 -14.08
C GLY A 82 20.09 7.16 -14.93
N THR A 83 19.95 6.98 -16.24
CA THR A 83 21.08 6.72 -17.16
C THR A 83 22.15 7.81 -17.11
N TRP A 84 21.74 9.08 -17.02
CA TRP A 84 22.66 10.21 -16.87
C TRP A 84 23.44 10.17 -15.54
N LEU A 85 22.76 9.95 -14.40
CA LEU A 85 23.41 9.78 -13.10
C LEU A 85 24.33 8.56 -13.06
N ILE A 86 23.88 7.44 -13.60
CA ILE A 86 24.63 6.18 -13.65
C ILE A 86 25.93 6.38 -14.43
N GLY A 87 25.87 7.09 -15.56
CA GLY A 87 27.03 7.47 -16.36
C GLY A 87 27.98 8.42 -15.63
N LEU A 88 27.44 9.43 -14.94
CA LEU A 88 28.25 10.39 -14.17
C LEU A 88 29.02 9.76 -13.00
N TYR A 89 28.38 8.83 -12.29
CA TYR A 89 28.97 8.19 -11.10
C TYR A 89 29.67 6.86 -11.41
N GLY A 90 29.67 6.40 -12.67
CA GLY A 90 30.28 5.13 -13.07
C GLY A 90 29.62 3.89 -12.46
N TYR A 91 28.32 3.95 -12.15
CA TYR A 91 27.59 2.86 -11.48
C TYR A 91 26.93 1.87 -12.44
N GLY A 92 27.28 1.88 -13.74
CA GLY A 92 26.68 1.03 -14.76
C GLY A 92 26.59 -0.44 -14.35
N ASP A 93 27.73 -1.03 -13.98
CA ASP A 93 27.82 -2.44 -13.60
C ASP A 93 26.99 -2.78 -12.35
N LYS A 94 26.89 -1.85 -11.39
CA LYS A 94 26.08 -2.06 -10.17
C LYS A 94 24.59 -2.04 -10.47
N VAL A 95 24.16 -1.18 -11.40
CA VAL A 95 22.76 -1.11 -11.81
C VAL A 95 22.38 -2.30 -12.68
N GLU A 96 23.26 -2.75 -13.57
CA GLU A 96 23.04 -3.97 -14.34
C GLU A 96 22.91 -5.19 -13.42
N ALA A 97 23.83 -5.35 -12.46
CA ALA A 97 23.75 -6.41 -11.46
C ALA A 97 22.47 -6.33 -10.60
N PHE A 98 22.02 -5.11 -10.27
CA PHE A 98 20.74 -4.89 -9.59
C PHE A 98 19.55 -5.34 -10.45
N ARG A 99 19.53 -4.99 -11.75
CA ARG A 99 18.46 -5.39 -12.69
C ARG A 99 18.42 -6.90 -12.89
N GLU A 100 19.58 -7.55 -13.03
CA GLU A 100 19.68 -9.01 -13.11
C GLU A 100 19.18 -9.70 -11.84
N ALA A 101 19.62 -9.21 -10.68
CA ALA A 101 19.16 -9.73 -9.40
C ALA A 101 17.64 -9.54 -9.23
N TYR A 102 17.11 -8.38 -9.62
CA TYR A 102 15.67 -8.11 -9.58
C TYR A 102 14.89 -8.96 -10.59
N ASN A 103 15.45 -9.28 -11.75
CA ASN A 103 14.82 -10.22 -12.68
C ASN A 103 14.74 -11.64 -12.10
N ARG A 104 15.77 -12.07 -11.36
CA ARG A 104 15.79 -13.40 -10.73
C ARG A 104 14.90 -13.49 -9.48
N TYR A 105 14.92 -12.46 -8.63
CA TYR A 105 14.24 -12.47 -7.33
C TYR A 105 12.98 -11.59 -7.27
N GLY A 106 12.63 -10.89 -8.34
CA GLY A 106 11.55 -9.90 -8.39
C GLY A 106 10.21 -10.46 -7.97
N ALA A 107 9.91 -11.71 -8.34
CA ALA A 107 8.71 -12.41 -7.87
C ALA A 107 8.64 -12.47 -6.34
N TRP A 108 9.74 -12.90 -5.70
CA TRP A 108 9.84 -12.98 -4.24
C TRP A 108 9.83 -11.60 -3.59
N ILE A 109 10.50 -10.62 -4.20
CA ILE A 109 10.51 -9.25 -3.70
C ILE A 109 9.08 -8.69 -3.69
N ILE A 110 8.36 -8.82 -4.81
CA ILE A 110 6.99 -8.33 -4.91
C ILE A 110 6.08 -9.07 -3.94
N LEU A 111 6.14 -10.40 -3.90
CA LEU A 111 5.32 -11.25 -3.02
C LEU A 111 5.56 -10.95 -1.53
N LEU A 112 6.82 -10.96 -1.09
CA LEU A 112 7.16 -10.77 0.33
C LEU A 112 6.98 -9.31 0.74
N LYS A 113 7.52 -8.36 -0.02
CA LYS A 113 7.46 -6.94 0.35
C LYS A 113 6.05 -6.39 0.21
N GLY A 114 5.26 -6.84 -0.77
CA GLY A 114 3.87 -6.47 -0.94
C GLY A 114 2.95 -6.90 0.21
N LEU A 115 3.34 -7.93 0.97
CA LEU A 115 2.63 -8.40 2.17
C LEU A 115 3.11 -7.74 3.46
N THR A 116 4.29 -7.13 3.46
CA THR A 116 4.83 -6.42 4.63
C THR A 116 4.25 -5.00 4.79
N PRO A 117 4.43 -4.35 5.95
CA PRO A 117 4.04 -2.94 6.16
C PRO A 117 4.83 -1.93 5.31
N ILE A 118 5.73 -2.39 4.44
CA ILE A 118 6.57 -1.53 3.60
C ILE A 118 5.68 -0.82 2.57
N PRO A 119 5.93 0.49 2.30
CA PRO A 119 5.17 1.24 1.30
C PRO A 119 5.20 0.56 -0.07
N TYR A 120 4.03 0.28 -0.63
CA TYR A 120 3.92 -0.49 -1.87
C TYR A 120 4.58 0.22 -3.05
N LYS A 121 4.53 1.56 -3.08
CA LYS A 121 5.20 2.40 -4.09
C LYS A 121 6.68 2.09 -4.31
N ILE A 122 7.40 1.65 -3.27
CA ILE A 122 8.83 1.34 -3.37
C ILE A 122 8.95 0.13 -4.31
N VAL A 123 8.15 -0.90 -4.08
CA VAL A 123 8.12 -2.10 -4.94
C VAL A 123 7.71 -1.74 -6.37
N THR A 124 6.72 -0.86 -6.56
CA THR A 124 6.22 -0.53 -7.90
C THR A 124 7.24 0.28 -8.71
N ILE A 125 7.80 1.34 -8.14
CA ILE A 125 8.82 2.18 -8.78
C ILE A 125 10.10 1.37 -9.02
N THR A 126 10.55 0.59 -8.05
CA THR A 126 11.75 -0.25 -8.20
C THR A 126 11.56 -1.32 -9.27
N SER A 127 10.37 -1.93 -9.39
CA SER A 127 10.08 -2.90 -10.46
C SER A 127 10.15 -2.26 -11.84
N GLY A 128 9.64 -1.03 -11.96
CA GLY A 128 9.73 -0.24 -13.19
C GLY A 128 11.16 0.14 -13.56
N PHE A 129 11.91 0.63 -12.58
CA PHE A 129 13.32 0.99 -12.74
C PHE A 129 14.18 -0.23 -13.13
N ALA A 130 13.88 -1.39 -12.56
CA ALA A 130 14.58 -2.63 -12.87
C ALA A 130 14.22 -3.22 -14.25
N GLY A 131 13.14 -2.74 -14.88
CA GLY A 131 12.61 -3.31 -16.13
C GLY A 131 12.02 -4.71 -15.95
N TYR A 132 11.46 -5.01 -14.78
CA TYR A 132 10.88 -6.32 -14.50
C TYR A 132 9.67 -6.62 -15.41
N ASN A 133 9.41 -7.89 -15.74
CA ASN A 133 8.30 -8.23 -16.62
C ASN A 133 6.96 -7.68 -16.11
N LEU A 134 6.34 -6.76 -16.88
CA LEU A 134 5.13 -6.05 -16.48
C LEU A 134 3.96 -6.99 -16.19
N LEU A 135 3.81 -8.07 -16.97
CA LEU A 135 2.73 -9.03 -16.78
C LEU A 135 2.87 -9.80 -15.45
N LEU A 136 4.09 -10.25 -15.14
CA LEU A 136 4.40 -10.88 -13.86
C LEU A 136 4.25 -9.89 -12.70
N PHE A 137 4.69 -8.64 -12.88
CA PHE A 137 4.46 -7.58 -11.90
C PHE A 137 2.99 -7.43 -11.59
N VAL A 138 2.13 -7.25 -12.61
CA VAL A 138 0.67 -7.10 -12.42
C VAL A 138 0.08 -8.33 -11.74
N LEU A 139 0.49 -9.53 -12.15
CA LEU A 139 0.01 -10.78 -11.54
C LEU A 139 0.34 -10.84 -10.04
N PHE A 140 1.60 -10.64 -9.67
CA PHE A 140 2.02 -10.66 -8.27
C PHE A 140 1.46 -9.48 -7.47
N SER A 141 1.24 -8.34 -8.11
CA SER A 141 0.56 -7.18 -7.53
C SER A 141 -0.88 -7.50 -7.15
N VAL A 142 -1.63 -8.13 -8.06
CA VAL A 142 -3.01 -8.57 -7.80
C VAL A 142 -3.04 -9.56 -6.64
N ILE A 143 -2.12 -10.53 -6.62
CA ILE A 143 -2.02 -11.53 -5.55
C ILE A 143 -1.74 -10.87 -4.20
N THR A 144 -0.71 -10.02 -4.10
CA THR A 144 -0.30 -9.43 -2.82
C THR A 144 -1.28 -8.39 -2.30
N ARG A 145 -1.73 -7.47 -3.16
CA ARG A 145 -2.69 -6.42 -2.80
C ARG A 145 -4.06 -7.03 -2.53
N GLY A 146 -4.46 -8.00 -3.34
CA GLY A 146 -5.65 -8.82 -3.10
C GLY A 146 -5.57 -9.49 -1.74
N MET A 147 -4.53 -10.26 -1.45
CA MET A 147 -4.35 -10.91 -0.14
C MET A 147 -4.46 -9.92 1.01
N ARG A 148 -3.74 -8.79 0.97
CA ARG A 148 -3.77 -7.79 2.05
C ARG A 148 -5.17 -7.22 2.27
N PHE A 149 -5.83 -6.75 1.22
CA PHE A 149 -7.15 -6.10 1.36
C PHE A 149 -8.26 -7.10 1.67
N TYR A 150 -8.24 -8.28 1.06
CA TYR A 150 -9.21 -9.33 1.36
C TYR A 150 -9.01 -9.93 2.74
N PHE A 151 -7.77 -10.05 3.22
CA PHE A 151 -7.50 -10.46 4.60
C PHE A 151 -8.09 -9.46 5.59
N LEU A 152 -7.87 -8.16 5.37
CA LEU A 152 -8.46 -7.12 6.19
C LEU A 152 -9.99 -7.14 6.12
N ALA A 153 -10.57 -7.22 4.92
CA ALA A 153 -12.02 -7.30 4.74
C ALA A 153 -12.62 -8.55 5.39
N PHE A 154 -11.95 -9.70 5.32
CA PHE A 154 -12.37 -10.93 6.00
C PHE A 154 -12.41 -10.74 7.52
N LEU A 155 -11.34 -10.18 8.10
CA LEU A 155 -11.29 -9.91 9.53
C LEU A 155 -12.39 -8.94 9.98
N LEU A 156 -12.60 -7.87 9.23
CA LEU A 156 -13.62 -6.86 9.53
C LEU A 156 -15.04 -7.40 9.30
N ASN A 157 -15.26 -8.24 8.29
CA ASN A 157 -16.56 -8.85 8.05
C ASN A 157 -16.92 -9.87 9.14
N ARG A 158 -15.95 -10.69 9.58
CA ARG A 158 -16.18 -11.75 10.58
C ARG A 158 -16.17 -11.25 12.02
N TYR A 159 -15.27 -10.31 12.33
CA TYR A 159 -15.01 -9.84 13.69
C TYR A 159 -15.34 -8.36 13.88
N GLY A 160 -15.92 -7.67 12.90
CA GLY A 160 -16.16 -6.23 12.92
C GLY A 160 -16.93 -5.72 14.14
N GLU A 161 -17.99 -6.42 14.57
CA GLU A 161 -18.74 -6.10 15.79
C GLU A 161 -17.88 -6.15 17.06
N ARG A 162 -17.02 -7.19 17.17
CA ARG A 162 -16.07 -7.33 18.29
C ARG A 162 -14.93 -6.31 18.18
N ALA A 163 -14.43 -6.06 16.98
CA ALA A 163 -13.40 -5.06 16.74
C ALA A 163 -13.92 -3.66 17.07
N ARG A 164 -15.16 -3.34 16.70
CA ARG A 164 -15.82 -2.08 16.98
C ARG A 164 -15.96 -1.86 18.49
N THR A 165 -16.45 -2.84 19.23
CA THR A 165 -16.58 -2.76 20.70
C THR A 165 -15.20 -2.56 21.37
N ILE A 166 -14.18 -3.32 20.96
CA ILE A 166 -12.79 -3.17 21.47
C ILE A 166 -12.21 -1.78 21.16
N ILE A 167 -12.44 -1.27 19.94
CA ILE A 167 -11.97 0.05 19.49
C ILE A 167 -12.72 1.16 20.23
N GLU A 168 -14.04 1.04 20.44
CA GLU A 168 -14.86 2.05 21.11
C GLU A 168 -14.57 2.13 22.62
N GLU A 169 -14.32 0.99 23.28
CA GLU A 169 -13.99 0.93 24.70
C GLU A 169 -12.60 1.52 25.01
N ARG A 170 -11.62 1.37 24.10
CA ARG A 170 -10.22 1.77 24.35
C ARG A 170 -9.58 2.52 23.18
N LEU A 171 -10.34 3.41 22.53
CA LEU A 171 -9.88 4.17 21.35
C LEU A 171 -8.54 4.87 21.57
N GLU A 172 -8.40 5.57 22.71
CA GLU A 172 -7.20 6.35 23.04
C GLU A 172 -5.97 5.45 23.20
N PHE A 173 -6.13 4.27 23.78
CA PHE A 173 -5.06 3.29 23.92
C PHE A 173 -4.60 2.75 22.56
N TRP A 174 -5.52 2.35 21.69
CA TRP A 174 -5.16 1.82 20.36
C TRP A 174 -4.55 2.87 19.45
N VAL A 175 -5.02 4.11 19.52
CA VAL A 175 -4.43 5.24 18.79
C VAL A 175 -3.02 5.54 19.32
N ALA A 176 -2.83 5.57 20.65
CA ALA A 176 -1.52 5.79 21.26
C ALA A 176 -0.54 4.65 20.90
N LEU A 177 -0.98 3.40 20.99
CA LEU A 177 -0.18 2.23 20.63
C LEU A 177 0.19 2.26 19.13
N GLY A 178 -0.76 2.55 18.26
CA GLY A 178 -0.51 2.71 16.82
C GLY A 178 0.50 3.83 16.54
N GLY A 179 0.39 4.97 17.25
CA GLY A 179 1.36 6.05 17.18
C GLY A 179 2.76 5.65 17.63
N ILE A 180 2.88 4.93 18.76
CA ILE A 180 4.16 4.42 19.28
C ILE A 180 4.78 3.41 18.31
N VAL A 181 4.00 2.49 17.75
CA VAL A 181 4.48 1.50 16.78
C VAL A 181 4.93 2.20 15.49
N LEU A 182 4.20 3.22 15.02
CA LEU A 182 4.58 3.98 13.84
C LEU A 182 5.90 4.73 14.06
N ILE A 183 6.01 5.48 15.17
CA ILE A 183 7.22 6.23 15.52
C ILE A 183 8.39 5.25 15.75
N GLY A 184 8.17 4.17 16.50
CA GLY A 184 9.16 3.13 16.74
C GLY A 184 9.61 2.46 15.45
N GLY A 185 8.71 2.19 14.52
CA GLY A 185 9.02 1.65 13.19
C GLY A 185 9.83 2.61 12.33
N ILE A 186 9.51 3.90 12.35
CA ILE A 186 10.28 4.94 11.64
C ILE A 186 11.67 5.08 12.24
N VAL A 187 11.77 5.15 13.58
CA VAL A 187 13.06 5.23 14.28
C VAL A 187 13.89 3.97 14.01
N ALA A 188 13.31 2.78 14.12
CA ALA A 188 14.01 1.54 13.79
C ALA A 188 14.49 1.54 12.32
N ALA A 189 13.68 2.00 11.38
CA ALA A 189 14.07 2.09 9.98
C ALA A 189 15.19 3.11 9.72
N LEU A 190 15.29 4.18 10.52
CA LEU A 190 16.34 5.21 10.41
C LEU A 190 17.65 4.85 11.12
N TYR A 191 17.60 3.98 12.14
CA TYR A 191 18.77 3.64 12.96
C TYR A 191 19.31 2.22 12.72
N LEU A 192 18.51 1.31 12.15
CA LEU A 192 18.94 -0.06 11.80
C LEU A 192 19.31 -0.22 10.32
N PHE A 193 19.02 0.76 9.46
CA PHE A 193 19.36 0.78 8.03
C PHE A 193 19.98 2.13 7.68
#